data_AF-A0A495ZME3-F1
#
_entry.id   AF-A0A495ZME3-F1
#
_cell.length_a   1.000
_cell.length_b   1.000
_cell.length_c   1.000
_cell.angle_alpha   90.00
_cell.angle_beta   90.00
_cell.angle_gamma   90.00
#
_symmetry.space_group_name_H-M   'P 1'
#
loop_
_entity.id
_entity.type
_entity.pdbx_description
1 polymer ?
#
loop_
_entity_poly.entity_id
_entity_poly.type
_entity_poly.pdbx_seq_one_letter_code
_entity_poly.pdbx_strand_id
1 'polypeptide(L)'
;MELNLSLLMMFSLLIICCFTLGCEKNPISNIIPPPDIDDTCTNEQDIQSCNGIVDPLPLEGSRWVMERINGKRRKVYADAQTTGDFTILPEASDAIFEETLLGLFEFAESDFAMELITVWEETFRERHQAGEVDDATVERYENFRDTYLEKVESEKGEPYFEFIGAYDDIIAEYVRIALEYESDNLSQNELIELFRKSMQQGNADIIYPEGF
;
A
#
# COMPACT_ATOMS: atom_id res chain seq x y z
N MET A 1 -5.07 29.20 18.82
CA MET A 1 -5.80 28.88 17.59
C MET A 1 -5.80 27.37 17.52
N GLU A 2 -6.80 26.78 18.18
CA GLU A 2 -6.91 25.33 18.37
C GLU A 2 -7.69 24.78 17.17
N LEU A 3 -7.03 23.98 16.34
CA LEU A 3 -7.65 23.23 15.26
C LEU A 3 -8.14 21.88 15.80
N ASN A 4 -9.39 21.58 15.48
CA ASN A 4 -10.20 20.49 16.01
C ASN A 4 -9.58 19.10 15.82
N LEU A 5 -9.07 18.52 16.91
CA LEU A 5 -8.88 17.07 17.09
C LEU A 5 -10.21 16.28 17.13
N SER A 6 -11.35 16.96 16.97
CA SER A 6 -12.69 16.39 17.23
C SER A 6 -13.28 15.58 16.07
N LEU A 7 -12.72 15.66 14.86
CA LEU A 7 -13.24 14.89 13.72
C LEU A 7 -12.65 13.46 13.65
N LEU A 8 -11.47 13.24 14.24
CA LEU A 8 -10.78 11.94 14.23
C LEU A 8 -11.30 10.95 15.28
N MET A 9 -12.02 11.42 16.31
CA MET A 9 -12.43 10.58 17.46
C MET A 9 -13.89 10.09 17.43
N MET A 10 -14.67 10.36 16.38
CA MET A 10 -16.08 9.94 16.33
C MET A 10 -16.36 8.60 15.64
N PHE A 11 -15.38 7.93 15.04
CA PHE A 11 -15.62 6.69 14.29
C PHE A 11 -15.34 5.39 15.07
N SER A 12 -14.86 5.48 16.31
CA SER A 12 -14.46 4.31 17.13
C SER A 12 -15.62 3.52 17.78
N LEU A 13 -16.86 3.58 17.28
CA LEU A 13 -18.02 3.04 18.04
C LEU A 13 -19.05 2.21 17.27
N LEU A 14 -18.75 1.71 16.07
CA LEU A 14 -19.56 0.65 15.47
C LEU A 14 -18.66 -0.30 14.67
N ILE A 15 -18.32 -1.44 15.28
CA ILE A 15 -18.31 -2.81 14.70
C ILE A 15 -17.87 -3.75 15.84
N ILE A 16 -18.73 -3.92 16.84
CA ILE A 16 -18.70 -5.06 17.75
C ILE A 16 -19.97 -5.85 17.44
N CYS A 17 -19.92 -6.77 16.47
CA CYS A 17 -20.92 -7.84 16.34
C CYS A 17 -20.64 -8.97 15.31
N CYS A 18 -19.39 -9.28 14.95
CA CYS A 18 -19.10 -10.44 14.08
C CYS A 18 -18.12 -11.49 14.63
N PHE A 19 -17.76 -11.44 15.92
CA PHE A 19 -16.77 -12.34 16.51
C PHE A 19 -17.28 -13.68 17.07
N THR A 20 -18.44 -14.20 16.65
CA THR A 20 -19.05 -15.39 17.28
C THR A 20 -19.32 -16.60 16.40
N LEU A 21 -18.72 -16.70 15.21
CA LEU A 21 -18.77 -17.96 14.45
C LEU A 21 -17.37 -18.32 13.96
N GLY A 22 -16.71 -19.16 14.76
CA GLY A 22 -15.46 -19.81 14.40
C GLY A 22 -15.55 -20.43 13.01
N CYS A 23 -14.73 -19.92 12.12
CA CYS A 23 -14.34 -20.55 10.87
C CYS A 23 -12.82 -20.45 10.82
N GLU A 24 -12.14 -21.52 11.21
CA GLU A 24 -10.79 -21.80 10.72
C GLU A 24 -10.91 -21.90 9.19
N LYS A 25 -10.56 -20.81 8.50
CA LYS A 25 -10.33 -20.81 7.06
C LYS A 25 -8.93 -20.27 6.85
N ASN A 26 -8.05 -21.14 6.40
CA ASN A 26 -6.77 -20.78 5.79
C ASN A 26 -6.99 -19.60 4.83
N PRO A 27 -6.38 -18.42 5.05
CA PRO A 27 -6.66 -17.23 4.25
C PRO A 27 -6.07 -17.30 2.82
N ILE A 28 -5.18 -18.25 2.51
CA ILE A 28 -4.36 -18.21 1.27
C ILE A 28 -4.91 -19.09 0.13
N SER A 29 -6.13 -19.63 0.21
CA SER A 29 -6.67 -20.46 -0.89
C SER A 29 -7.04 -19.69 -2.18
N ASN A 30 -6.97 -18.36 -2.20
CA ASN A 30 -7.48 -17.55 -3.32
C ASN A 30 -6.48 -16.56 -3.94
N ILE A 31 -5.17 -16.72 -3.69
CA ILE A 31 -4.15 -16.04 -4.50
C ILE A 31 -4.05 -16.81 -5.83
N ILE A 32 -4.89 -16.42 -6.79
CA ILE A 32 -4.79 -16.90 -8.17
C ILE A 32 -3.87 -15.90 -8.90
N PRO A 33 -2.58 -16.24 -9.16
CA PRO A 33 -1.81 -15.49 -10.14
C PRO A 33 -2.48 -15.66 -11.51
N PRO A 34 -2.42 -14.65 -12.41
CA PRO A 34 -2.90 -14.84 -13.76
C PRO A 34 -2.09 -15.96 -14.44
N PRO A 35 -2.73 -16.94 -15.10
CA PRO A 35 -2.00 -17.93 -15.87
C PRO A 35 -1.53 -17.32 -17.20
N ASP A 36 -0.22 -17.22 -17.40
CA ASP A 36 0.34 -17.06 -18.74
C ASP A 36 0.38 -18.45 -19.43
N ILE A 37 -0.73 -18.76 -20.12
CA ILE A 37 -0.92 -19.56 -21.35
C ILE A 37 -0.31 -20.99 -21.43
N ASP A 38 -1.19 -22.00 -21.36
CA ASP A 38 -1.30 -23.04 -22.42
C ASP A 38 -2.75 -23.54 -22.51
N ASP A 39 -3.39 -23.36 -23.68
CA ASP A 39 -4.82 -23.61 -23.94
C ASP A 39 -5.16 -25.11 -24.12
N THR A 40 -4.33 -26.02 -23.58
CA THR A 40 -4.48 -27.48 -23.80
C THR A 40 -5.14 -28.25 -22.65
N CYS A 41 -5.53 -27.61 -21.56
CA CYS A 41 -6.09 -28.32 -20.39
C CYS A 41 -7.62 -28.45 -20.46
N THR A 42 -8.13 -29.28 -21.39
CA THR A 42 -9.59 -29.51 -21.55
C THR A 42 -10.11 -30.80 -20.90
N ASN A 43 -9.34 -31.50 -20.06
CA ASN A 43 -9.79 -32.75 -19.44
C ASN A 43 -9.71 -32.70 -17.90
N GLU A 44 -10.83 -33.04 -17.24
CA GLU A 44 -11.02 -33.07 -15.78
C GLU A 44 -10.04 -33.98 -15.00
N GLN A 45 -9.18 -34.74 -15.68
CA GLN A 45 -8.14 -35.58 -15.06
C GLN A 45 -6.79 -34.88 -14.91
N ASP A 46 -6.56 -33.72 -15.52
CA ASP A 46 -5.28 -32.98 -15.43
C ASP A 46 -5.27 -31.87 -14.35
N ILE A 47 -6.38 -31.67 -13.64
CA ILE A 47 -6.52 -30.65 -12.58
C ILE A 47 -5.55 -30.91 -11.41
N GLN A 48 -5.11 -32.15 -11.19
CA GLN A 48 -4.12 -32.48 -10.15
C GLN A 48 -2.66 -32.18 -10.56
N SER A 49 -2.37 -32.03 -11.86
CA SER A 49 -1.00 -31.78 -12.34
C SER A 49 -0.66 -30.30 -12.50
N CYS A 50 -1.65 -29.40 -12.38
CA CYS A 50 -1.44 -27.94 -12.47
C CYS A 50 -1.21 -27.27 -11.10
N ASN A 51 -1.19 -28.03 -9.99
CA ASN A 51 -0.94 -27.52 -8.64
C ASN A 51 0.55 -27.33 -8.33
N GLY A 52 1.32 -26.82 -9.29
CA GLY A 52 2.55 -26.12 -8.99
C GLY A 52 2.19 -24.68 -8.64
N ILE A 53 1.63 -24.44 -7.45
CA ILE A 53 1.59 -23.08 -6.90
C ILE A 53 3.07 -22.73 -6.67
N VAL A 54 3.66 -22.08 -7.66
CA VAL A 54 4.90 -21.35 -7.47
C VAL A 54 4.44 -20.07 -6.81
N ASP A 55 4.59 -19.97 -5.50
CA ASP A 55 4.44 -18.69 -4.81
C ASP A 55 5.31 -17.70 -5.60
N PRO A 56 4.73 -16.62 -6.15
CA PRO A 56 5.51 -15.67 -6.92
C PRO A 56 6.65 -15.20 -6.01
N LEU A 57 7.87 -15.13 -6.56
CA LEU A 57 9.00 -14.62 -5.80
C LEU A 57 8.58 -13.27 -5.17
N PRO A 58 8.99 -12.94 -3.93
CA PRO A 58 8.44 -11.79 -3.21
C PRO A 58 8.40 -10.48 -4.01
N LEU A 59 9.38 -10.28 -4.91
CA LEU A 59 9.44 -9.15 -5.84
C LEU A 59 8.37 -9.18 -6.94
N GLU A 60 8.06 -10.34 -7.50
CA GLU A 60 6.99 -10.51 -8.48
C GLU A 60 5.61 -10.38 -7.82
N GLY A 61 5.47 -10.95 -6.62
CA GLY A 61 4.27 -10.81 -5.81
C GLY A 61 4.00 -9.34 -5.45
N SER A 62 5.00 -8.59 -4.99
CA SER A 62 4.81 -7.18 -4.66
C SER A 62 4.41 -6.32 -5.87
N ARG A 63 5.00 -6.59 -7.05
CA ARG A 63 4.60 -5.92 -8.30
C ARG A 63 3.15 -6.21 -8.66
N TRP A 64 2.72 -7.46 -8.56
CA TRP A 64 1.33 -7.84 -8.82
C TRP A 64 0.35 -7.14 -7.86
N VAL A 65 0.68 -7.05 -6.57
CA VAL A 65 -0.14 -6.33 -5.58
C VAL A 65 -0.25 -4.86 -5.95
N MET A 66 0.86 -4.22 -6.32
CA MET A 66 0.85 -2.81 -6.75
C MET A 66 0.06 -2.60 -8.04
N GLU A 67 0.14 -3.51 -9.01
CA GLU A 67 -0.68 -3.47 -10.22
C GLU A 67 -2.18 -3.51 -9.90
N ARG A 68 -2.59 -4.32 -8.92
CA ARG A 68 -3.98 -4.39 -8.44
C ARG A 68 -4.42 -3.09 -7.76
N ILE A 69 -3.60 -2.55 -6.86
CA ILE A 69 -3.85 -1.24 -6.22
C ILE A 69 -4.02 -0.16 -7.28
N ASN A 70 -3.07 -0.07 -8.22
CA ASN A 70 -3.09 0.94 -9.27
C ASN A 70 -4.23 0.74 -10.28
N GLY A 71 -4.64 -0.50 -10.54
CA GLY A 71 -5.84 -0.82 -11.30
C GLY A 71 -7.11 -0.25 -10.67
N LYS A 72 -7.26 -0.41 -9.35
CA LYS A 72 -8.41 0.15 -8.61
C LYS A 72 -8.36 1.67 -8.54
N ARG A 73 -7.19 2.27 -8.30
CA ARG A 73 -7.01 3.73 -8.31
C ARG A 73 -7.44 4.34 -9.64
N ARG A 74 -7.00 3.75 -10.77
CA ARG A 74 -7.44 4.19 -12.11
C ARG A 74 -8.95 4.14 -12.29
N LYS A 75 -9.60 3.08 -11.80
CA LYS A 75 -11.06 2.95 -11.86
C LYS A 75 -11.76 4.04 -11.06
N VAL A 76 -11.38 4.21 -9.79
CA VAL A 76 -11.95 5.25 -8.92
C VAL A 76 -11.73 6.65 -9.49
N TYR A 77 -10.54 6.91 -10.03
CA TYR A 77 -10.23 8.19 -10.67
C TYR A 77 -11.14 8.46 -11.88
N ALA A 78 -11.35 7.46 -12.74
CA ALA A 78 -12.26 7.59 -13.90
C ALA A 78 -13.72 7.83 -13.46
N ASP A 79 -14.15 7.20 -12.37
CA ASP A 79 -15.47 7.42 -11.79
C ASP A 79 -15.59 8.86 -11.23
N ALA A 80 -14.57 9.34 -10.50
CA ALA A 80 -14.49 10.72 -10.00
C ALA A 80 -14.48 11.76 -11.13
N GLN A 81 -13.78 11.51 -12.23
CA GLN A 81 -13.82 12.35 -13.43
C GLN A 81 -15.22 12.41 -14.05
N THR A 82 -15.96 11.30 -14.01
CA THR A 82 -17.33 11.21 -14.54
C THR A 82 -18.33 12.00 -13.68
N THR A 83 -18.17 11.97 -12.36
CA THR A 83 -19.05 12.68 -11.41
C THR A 83 -18.62 14.12 -11.16
N GLY A 84 -17.35 14.46 -11.43
CA GLY A 84 -16.73 15.73 -11.05
C GLY A 84 -16.44 15.85 -9.55
N ASP A 85 -16.44 14.74 -8.82
CA ASP A 85 -16.21 14.70 -7.38
C ASP A 85 -14.92 13.95 -7.05
N PHE A 86 -13.84 14.70 -6.86
CA PHE A 86 -12.53 14.18 -6.47
C PHE A 86 -12.33 14.14 -4.94
N THR A 87 -13.30 14.61 -4.16
CA THR A 87 -13.19 14.59 -2.69
C THR A 87 -13.23 13.16 -2.13
N ILE A 88 -13.67 12.19 -2.95
CA ILE A 88 -13.72 10.76 -2.62
C ILE A 88 -12.35 10.06 -2.70
N LEU A 89 -11.36 10.67 -3.37
CA LEU A 89 -10.10 9.98 -3.67
C LEU A 89 -9.31 9.55 -2.42
N PRO A 90 -9.22 10.37 -1.34
CA PRO A 90 -8.55 9.96 -0.11
C PRO A 90 -9.16 8.72 0.54
N GLU A 91 -10.47 8.76 0.82
CA GLU A 91 -11.20 7.63 1.43
C GLU A 91 -11.14 6.37 0.56
N ALA A 92 -11.22 6.54 -0.76
CA ALA A 92 -11.09 5.43 -1.69
C ALA A 92 -9.67 4.84 -1.71
N SER A 93 -8.63 5.64 -1.49
CA SER A 93 -7.25 5.16 -1.39
C SER A 93 -7.09 4.22 -0.21
N ASP A 94 -7.58 4.64 0.95
CA ASP A 94 -7.51 3.84 2.19
C ASP A 94 -8.28 2.54 2.01
N ALA A 95 -9.50 2.60 1.45
CA ALA A 95 -10.30 1.42 1.16
C ALA A 95 -9.62 0.47 0.14
N ILE A 96 -8.97 1.01 -0.90
CA ILE A 96 -8.22 0.20 -1.87
C ILE A 96 -7.06 -0.51 -1.19
N PHE A 97 -6.33 0.21 -0.34
CA PHE A 97 -5.16 -0.30 0.35
C PHE A 97 -5.55 -1.37 1.37
N GLU A 98 -6.53 -1.06 2.23
CA GLU A 98 -7.11 -1.97 3.20
C GLU A 98 -7.65 -3.23 2.51
N GLU A 99 -8.50 -3.12 1.48
CA GLU A 99 -9.06 -4.30 0.80
C GLU A 99 -7.96 -5.16 0.15
N THR A 100 -6.91 -4.53 -0.37
CA THR A 100 -5.84 -5.25 -1.07
C THR A 100 -4.83 -5.87 -0.10
N LEU A 101 -4.54 -5.22 1.02
CA LEU A 101 -3.62 -5.72 2.02
C LEU A 101 -4.28 -6.59 3.09
N LEU A 102 -5.51 -6.33 3.54
CA LEU A 102 -6.26 -7.27 4.39
C LEU A 102 -6.52 -8.60 3.69
N GLY A 103 -6.62 -8.59 2.36
CA GLY A 103 -6.68 -9.81 1.56
C GLY A 103 -5.40 -10.64 1.60
N LEU A 104 -4.28 -10.07 2.07
CA LEU A 104 -2.96 -10.70 2.14
C LEU A 104 -2.48 -10.89 3.58
N PHE A 105 -2.82 -9.97 4.48
CA PHE A 105 -2.31 -9.91 5.84
C PHE A 105 -3.46 -9.55 6.79
N GLU A 106 -3.76 -10.42 7.76
CA GLU A 106 -4.90 -10.27 8.70
C GLU A 106 -4.78 -9.08 9.68
N PHE A 107 -3.80 -8.18 9.49
CA PHE A 107 -3.37 -7.17 10.47
C PHE A 107 -3.43 -5.71 9.98
N ALA A 108 -3.79 -5.43 8.72
CA ALA A 108 -3.80 -4.06 8.22
C ALA A 108 -4.97 -3.26 8.83
N GLU A 109 -4.69 -2.44 9.85
CA GLU A 109 -5.64 -1.47 10.38
C GLU A 109 -5.89 -0.32 9.38
N SER A 110 -7.00 0.41 9.54
CA SER A 110 -7.22 1.66 8.82
C SER A 110 -6.05 2.62 9.07
N ASP A 111 -5.54 3.28 8.03
CA ASP A 111 -4.36 4.16 8.01
C ASP A 111 -2.98 3.48 7.85
N PHE A 112 -2.93 2.16 7.61
CA PHE A 112 -1.66 1.45 7.49
C PHE A 112 -0.71 2.01 6.40
N ALA A 113 -1.25 2.53 5.28
CA ALA A 113 -0.44 3.18 4.26
C ALA A 113 0.32 4.41 4.80
N MET A 114 -0.35 5.20 5.65
CA MET A 114 0.24 6.38 6.27
C MET A 114 1.29 6.01 7.31
N GLU A 115 1.13 4.87 8.00
CA GLU A 115 2.17 4.32 8.88
C GLU A 115 3.46 4.02 8.10
N LEU A 116 3.36 3.36 6.95
CA LEU A 116 4.53 3.06 6.11
C LEU A 116 5.24 4.33 5.63
N ILE A 117 4.46 5.33 5.20
CA ILE A 117 5.01 6.64 4.80
C ILE A 117 5.71 7.31 5.98
N THR A 118 5.09 7.29 7.17
CA THR A 118 5.68 7.86 8.39
C THR A 118 7.01 7.20 8.74
N VAL A 119 7.08 5.86 8.66
CA VAL A 119 8.34 5.12 8.90
C VAL A 119 9.42 5.51 7.89
N TRP A 120 9.08 5.68 6.61
CA TRP A 120 10.02 6.18 5.61
C TRP A 120 10.47 7.62 5.92
N GLU A 121 9.56 8.54 6.25
CA GLU A 121 9.89 9.94 6.56
C GLU A 121 10.79 10.08 7.81
N GLU A 122 10.53 9.28 8.84
CA GLU A 122 11.41 9.18 10.01
C GLU A 122 12.80 8.70 9.61
N THR A 123 12.86 7.60 8.85
CA THR A 123 14.12 7.00 8.40
C THR A 123 14.91 7.96 7.49
N PHE A 124 14.23 8.66 6.60
CA PHE A 124 14.82 9.67 5.72
C PHE A 124 15.48 10.80 6.52
N ARG A 125 14.80 11.31 7.56
CA ARG A 125 15.36 12.33 8.46
C ARG A 125 16.53 11.80 9.28
N GLU A 126 16.48 10.56 9.76
CA GLU A 126 17.59 9.92 10.46
C GLU A 126 18.83 9.82 9.56
N ARG A 127 18.65 9.40 8.30
CA ARG A 127 19.73 9.31 7.30
C ARG A 127 20.31 10.68 6.97
N HIS A 128 19.49 11.74 6.90
CA HIS A 128 19.98 13.12 6.78
C HIS A 128 20.83 13.53 7.97
N GLN A 129 20.38 13.28 9.21
CA GLN A 129 21.16 13.59 10.41
C GLN A 129 22.48 12.82 10.49
N ALA A 130 22.53 11.61 9.93
CA ALA A 130 23.74 10.81 9.80
C ALA A 130 24.68 11.27 8.67
N GLY A 131 24.25 12.20 7.81
CA GLY A 131 25.01 12.70 6.65
C GLY A 131 24.96 11.77 5.43
N GLU A 132 24.00 10.85 5.37
CA GLU A 132 23.80 9.91 4.26
C GLU A 132 22.87 10.46 3.17
N VAL A 133 22.09 11.50 3.50
CA VAL A 133 21.24 12.27 2.59
C VAL A 133 21.71 13.71 2.63
N ASP A 134 21.82 14.37 1.48
CA ASP A 134 22.24 15.77 1.40
C ASP A 134 21.07 16.77 1.55
N ASP A 135 21.40 18.02 1.88
CA ASP A 135 20.40 19.08 2.08
C ASP A 135 19.54 19.33 0.83
N ALA A 136 20.11 19.16 -0.36
CA ALA A 136 19.38 19.35 -1.62
C ALA A 136 18.28 18.29 -1.82
N THR A 137 18.55 17.06 -1.39
CA THR A 137 17.57 15.96 -1.43
C THR A 137 16.46 16.20 -0.40
N VAL A 138 16.80 16.65 0.80
CA VAL A 138 15.80 17.04 1.81
C VAL A 138 14.92 18.19 1.31
N GLU A 139 15.52 19.25 0.80
CA GLU A 139 14.80 20.40 0.25
C GLU A 139 13.87 19.98 -0.90
N ARG A 140 14.32 19.08 -1.79
CA ARG A 140 13.47 18.55 -2.86
C ARG A 140 12.26 17.80 -2.30
N TYR A 141 12.46 16.93 -1.31
CA TYR A 141 11.34 16.21 -0.68
C TYR A 141 10.37 17.15 0.03
N GLU A 142 10.87 18.12 0.81
CA GLU A 142 10.01 19.10 1.50
C GLU A 142 9.20 19.94 0.50
N ASN A 143 9.85 20.42 -0.57
CA ASN A 143 9.17 21.13 -1.65
C ASN A 143 8.10 20.25 -2.33
N PHE A 144 8.38 18.96 -2.54
CA PHE A 144 7.43 18.03 -3.13
C PHE A 144 6.20 17.88 -2.26
N ARG A 145 6.41 17.55 -0.99
CA ARG A 145 5.34 17.36 -0.02
C ARG A 145 4.48 18.61 0.08
N ASP A 146 5.10 19.76 0.29
CA ASP A 146 4.38 21.02 0.52
C ASP A 146 3.61 21.45 -0.75
N THR A 147 4.21 21.30 -1.94
CA THR A 147 3.56 21.61 -3.22
C THR A 147 2.35 20.71 -3.48
N TYR A 148 2.48 19.39 -3.26
CA TYR A 148 1.38 18.47 -3.52
C TYR A 148 0.27 18.58 -2.49
N LEU A 149 0.58 18.86 -1.22
CA LEU A 149 -0.45 19.14 -0.22
C LEU A 149 -1.25 20.39 -0.60
N GLU A 150 -0.59 21.47 -1.01
CA GLU A 150 -1.29 22.68 -1.50
C GLU A 150 -2.14 22.40 -2.75
N LYS A 151 -1.63 21.61 -3.70
CA LYS A 151 -2.38 21.21 -4.90
C LYS A 151 -3.60 20.35 -4.54
N VAL A 152 -3.46 19.34 -3.69
CA VAL A 152 -4.57 18.48 -3.24
C VAL A 152 -5.67 19.31 -2.60
N GLU A 153 -5.31 20.30 -1.78
CA GLU A 153 -6.29 21.20 -1.17
C GLU A 153 -6.95 22.13 -2.21
N SER A 154 -6.15 22.80 -3.05
CA SER A 154 -6.64 23.80 -4.02
C SER A 154 -7.43 23.20 -5.18
N GLU A 155 -7.09 21.98 -5.61
CA GLU A 155 -7.73 21.22 -6.69
C GLU A 155 -8.74 20.19 -6.16
N LYS A 156 -9.19 20.35 -4.91
CA LYS A 156 -10.26 19.54 -4.29
C LYS A 156 -10.03 18.02 -4.37
N GLY A 157 -8.80 17.59 -4.19
CA GLY A 157 -8.41 16.19 -4.17
C GLY A 157 -8.03 15.60 -5.52
N GLU A 158 -8.19 16.31 -6.65
CA GLU A 158 -7.86 15.78 -7.98
C GLU A 158 -6.43 15.19 -8.09
N PRO A 159 -5.36 15.85 -7.59
CA PRO A 159 -4.00 15.31 -7.67
C PRO A 159 -3.67 14.27 -6.59
N TYR A 160 -4.65 13.84 -5.77
CA TYR A 160 -4.39 12.96 -4.63
C TYR A 160 -3.77 11.62 -5.02
N PHE A 161 -4.25 10.96 -6.08
CA PHE A 161 -3.66 9.69 -6.50
C PHE A 161 -2.27 9.83 -7.12
N GLU A 162 -1.95 10.97 -7.71
CA GLU A 162 -0.60 11.28 -8.15
C GLU A 162 0.34 11.49 -6.95
N PHE A 163 -0.14 12.21 -5.92
CA PHE A 163 0.59 12.42 -4.67
C PHE A 163 0.90 11.09 -3.95
N ILE A 164 -0.12 10.28 -3.66
CA ILE A 164 0.08 9.01 -2.96
C ILE A 164 0.85 7.99 -3.82
N GLY A 165 0.71 8.08 -5.15
CA GLY A 165 1.45 7.24 -6.11
C GLY A 165 2.96 7.47 -6.07
N ALA A 166 3.43 8.61 -5.59
CA ALA A 166 4.86 8.85 -5.38
C ALA A 166 5.46 7.92 -4.31
N TYR A 167 4.64 7.35 -3.42
CA TYR A 167 5.03 6.43 -2.36
C TYR A 167 4.83 4.95 -2.75
N ASP A 168 4.52 4.66 -4.02
CA ASP A 168 4.24 3.28 -4.46
C ASP A 168 5.41 2.32 -4.25
N ASP A 169 6.65 2.78 -4.42
CA ASP A 169 7.85 1.95 -4.23
C ASP A 169 8.05 1.58 -2.76
N ILE A 170 7.75 2.51 -1.86
CA ILE A 170 7.77 2.33 -0.40
C ILE A 170 6.74 1.28 0.02
N ILE A 171 5.52 1.36 -0.53
CA ILE A 171 4.47 0.35 -0.31
C ILE A 171 4.91 -1.01 -0.87
N ALA A 172 5.43 -1.03 -2.10
CA ALA A 172 5.86 -2.26 -2.77
C ALA A 172 6.93 -2.99 -1.95
N GLU A 173 7.85 -2.25 -1.34
CA GLU A 173 8.91 -2.81 -0.51
C GLU A 173 8.36 -3.43 0.78
N TYR A 174 7.38 -2.80 1.43
CA TYR A 174 6.70 -3.44 2.56
C TYR A 174 6.03 -4.74 2.14
N VAL A 175 5.29 -4.75 1.03
CA VAL A 175 4.62 -5.96 0.53
C VAL A 175 5.65 -7.04 0.20
N ARG A 176 6.77 -6.67 -0.42
CA ARG A 176 7.87 -7.60 -0.73
C ARG A 176 8.41 -8.25 0.54
N ILE A 177 8.66 -7.47 1.60
CA ILE A 177 9.13 -7.98 2.89
C ILE A 177 8.06 -8.90 3.51
N ALA A 178 6.81 -8.48 3.51
CA ALA A 178 5.73 -9.28 4.08
C ALA A 178 5.55 -10.64 3.37
N LEU A 179 5.73 -10.68 2.05
CA LEU A 179 5.75 -11.94 1.27
C LEU A 179 7.02 -12.76 1.51
N GLU A 180 8.19 -12.11 1.67
CA GLU A 180 9.46 -12.81 1.95
C GLU A 180 9.42 -13.56 3.29
N TYR A 181 8.74 -13.00 4.29
CA TYR A 181 8.67 -13.55 5.65
C TYR A 181 7.29 -14.14 6.00
N GLU A 182 6.44 -14.42 5.01
CA GLU A 182 5.08 -14.93 5.23
C GLU A 182 5.09 -16.25 6.03
N SER A 183 6.01 -17.17 5.71
CA SER A 183 6.15 -18.45 6.42
C SER A 183 6.56 -18.33 7.89
N ASP A 184 7.14 -17.20 8.25
CA ASP A 184 7.74 -16.98 9.58
C ASP A 184 6.69 -16.49 10.59
N ASN A 185 5.48 -16.17 10.13
CA ASN A 185 4.36 -15.67 10.95
C ASN A 185 4.76 -14.49 11.84
N LEU A 186 5.54 -13.57 11.29
CA LEU A 186 5.96 -12.35 11.97
C LEU A 186 4.75 -11.48 12.30
N SER A 187 4.80 -10.83 13.46
CA SER A 187 3.84 -9.79 13.81
C SER A 187 4.03 -8.55 12.92
N GLN A 188 3.00 -7.71 12.82
CA GLN A 188 3.07 -6.44 12.10
C GLN A 188 4.24 -5.57 12.56
N ASN A 189 4.50 -5.49 13.88
CA ASN A 189 5.63 -4.75 14.43
C ASN A 189 6.98 -5.31 13.96
N GLU A 190 7.13 -6.63 13.88
CA GLU A 190 8.36 -7.25 13.38
C GLU A 190 8.56 -6.97 11.87
N LEU A 191 7.49 -7.00 11.08
CA LEU A 191 7.52 -6.61 9.67
C LEU A 191 7.87 -5.13 9.49
N ILE A 192 7.31 -4.24 10.33
CA ILE A 192 7.64 -2.81 10.33
C ILE A 192 9.12 -2.57 10.70
N GLU A 193 9.69 -3.33 11.63
CA GLU A 193 11.12 -3.23 11.96
C GLU A 193 12.02 -3.71 10.81
N LEU A 194 11.62 -4.76 10.09
CA LEU A 194 12.32 -5.19 8.86
C LEU A 194 12.21 -4.13 7.77
N PHE A 195 11.03 -3.54 7.61
CA PHE A 195 10.78 -2.47 6.67
C PHE A 195 11.61 -1.21 6.97
N ARG A 196 11.66 -0.77 8.24
CA ARG A 196 12.52 0.34 8.69
C ARG A 196 13.99 0.08 8.33
N LYS A 197 14.50 -1.13 8.58
CA LYS A 197 15.87 -1.50 8.17
C LYS A 197 16.06 -1.43 6.65
N SER A 198 15.05 -1.81 5.88
CA SER A 198 15.08 -1.70 4.42
C SER A 198 15.13 -0.25 3.94
N MET A 199 14.36 0.64 4.56
CA MET A 199 14.41 2.08 4.29
C MET A 199 15.75 2.70 4.67
N GLN A 200 16.36 2.25 5.78
CA GLN A 200 17.70 2.68 6.21
C GLN A 200 18.77 2.32 5.18
N GLN A 201 18.60 1.19 4.50
CA GLN A 201 19.49 0.74 3.42
C GLN A 201 19.22 1.43 2.08
N GLY A 202 18.13 2.20 1.97
CA GLY A 202 17.74 2.88 0.73
C GLY A 202 17.18 1.93 -0.33
N ASN A 203 16.55 0.83 0.08
CA ASN A 203 16.00 -0.17 -0.86
C ASN A 203 14.74 0.31 -1.58
N ALA A 204 14.04 1.30 -1.04
CA ALA A 204 12.95 2.01 -1.71
C ALA A 204 12.98 3.49 -1.35
N ASP A 205 12.45 4.32 -2.23
CA ASP A 205 12.39 5.76 -2.05
C ASP A 205 11.17 6.35 -2.78
N ILE A 206 10.90 7.63 -2.57
CA ILE A 206 9.83 8.31 -3.30
C ILE A 206 10.16 8.45 -4.79
N ILE A 207 9.15 8.21 -5.63
CA ILE A 207 9.22 8.44 -7.07
C ILE A 207 8.47 9.73 -7.38
N TYR A 208 9.23 10.81 -7.58
CA TYR A 208 8.66 12.10 -7.92
C TYR A 208 7.90 12.04 -9.26
N PRO A 209 6.66 12.56 -9.33
CA PRO A 209 5.93 12.70 -10.58
C PRO A 209 6.66 13.58 -11.59
N GLU A 210 6.36 13.40 -12.88
CA GLU A 210 6.98 14.19 -13.95
C GLU A 210 6.75 15.70 -13.75
N GLY A 211 7.83 16.48 -13.80
CA GLY A 211 7.78 17.92 -13.58
C GLY A 211 8.15 18.38 -12.17
N PHE A 212 8.63 17.46 -11.32
CA PHE A 212 9.19 17.73 -9.99
C PHE A 212 10.69 17.33 -9.87
#